data_AF-A0A6S6SMP2-F1
#
_entry.id   AF-A0A6S6SMP2-F1
#
_cell.length_a   1.000
_cell.length_b   1.000
_cell.length_c   1.000
_cell.angle_alpha   90.00
_cell.angle_beta   90.00
_cell.angle_gamma   90.00
#
_symmetry.space_group_name_H-M   'P 1'
#
loop_
_entity.id
_entity.type
_entity.pdbx_description
1 polymer ?
#
loop_
_entity_poly.entity_id
_entity_poly.type
_entity_poly.pdbx_seq_one_letter_code
_entity_poly.pdbx_strand_id
1 'polypeptide(L)'
;MLKIIHALFLLLFITACTGMDPVQENEGVKIMGTITYDRVPVEVDMTGSAKLNYANTYRATGKYLLIKALDKNNQVLSKTSSDHEGKYTLKVPENTAIKIRVYARMFKENVWDLSVVDNTNQKSMYVIEGELYNSGENTNVRDLHAASGWDGQSYAQPRDAAPFAILDSINTVMQKVILASPDIKFPQLLINWSVNNVSLAGDTALGQIATSSYTSDDGNMWILGDANSDTDEYDDHIIIHEWAHFFEDKFSRSDSIGGGHSSGDALDIRVAFGEGFGNAMSAIATDNPIYFDTSGFNQASGWFMNIETAPKENPGWFSEASIQRILYDLYDQNNEDSDQANLGFKPIFNAMVGKERNAKAFTSIFTFINALKSENPSSSDNIDQVVSSERINTIHDPYGDYRSNTANGTFTTPLYRTLEVGKWITQCNNNLYGVYNKLGNRTYIKIKIPTEGIYTFAAKPYGSAYGDPDIVLYETTYPFDIKGMSPLEGESSDALVMNLNAQDYILEVYDNSYNNSCFVINLDQGNTAPQIGSVTKSLNKPIFNNHRRPERRPQSK
;
A
#
# COMPACT_ATOMS: atom_id res chain seq x y z
N MET A 1 47.16 -55.26 -35.91
CA MET A 1 47.12 -54.04 -35.09
C MET A 1 45.71 -53.45 -35.17
N LEU A 2 45.14 -53.22 -34.00
CA LEU A 2 43.76 -52.87 -33.68
C LEU A 2 43.28 -51.59 -34.38
N LYS A 3 42.07 -51.62 -34.98
CA LYS A 3 41.18 -50.46 -35.02
C LYS A 3 39.77 -50.91 -34.63
N ILE A 4 39.34 -50.39 -33.50
CA ILE A 4 38.08 -50.64 -32.82
C ILE A 4 36.99 -49.85 -33.57
N ILE A 5 35.95 -50.54 -34.03
CA ILE A 5 34.71 -49.93 -34.53
C ILE A 5 33.70 -50.04 -33.39
N HIS A 6 33.35 -48.92 -32.77
CA HIS A 6 32.23 -48.84 -31.83
C HIS A 6 30.93 -48.76 -32.63
N ALA A 7 30.17 -49.85 -32.64
CA ALA A 7 28.77 -49.84 -33.07
C ALA A 7 27.90 -49.37 -31.90
N LEU A 8 27.32 -48.18 -32.02
CA LEU A 8 26.38 -47.63 -31.05
C LEU A 8 25.02 -48.28 -31.27
N PHE A 9 24.61 -49.18 -30.36
CA PHE A 9 23.26 -49.72 -30.30
C PHE A 9 22.34 -48.67 -29.67
N LEU A 10 21.51 -48.02 -30.49
CA LEU A 10 20.45 -47.12 -30.01
C LEU A 10 19.22 -47.99 -29.68
N LEU A 11 19.03 -48.34 -28.40
CA LEU A 11 17.77 -48.88 -27.91
C LEU A 11 16.73 -47.74 -27.86
N LEU A 12 15.75 -47.76 -28.77
CA LEU A 12 14.53 -46.97 -28.60
C LEU A 12 13.67 -47.60 -27.50
N PHE A 13 13.64 -46.99 -26.32
CA PHE A 13 12.56 -47.19 -25.36
C PHE A 13 11.37 -46.34 -25.82
N ILE A 14 10.36 -46.99 -26.40
CA ILE A 14 9.05 -46.36 -26.62
C ILE A 14 8.29 -46.48 -25.29
N THR A 15 8.45 -45.49 -24.42
CA THR A 15 7.51 -45.27 -23.32
C THR A 15 6.24 -44.66 -23.91
N ALA A 16 5.21 -45.47 -24.07
CA ALA A 16 3.86 -44.99 -24.34
C ALA A 16 3.33 -44.26 -23.09
N CYS A 17 3.59 -42.96 -22.99
CA CYS A 17 2.80 -42.09 -22.14
C CYS A 17 1.44 -41.90 -22.81
N THR A 18 0.41 -42.55 -22.29
CA THR A 18 -0.98 -42.15 -22.53
C THR A 18 -1.25 -40.87 -21.74
N GLY A 19 -0.64 -39.76 -22.15
CA GLY A 19 -1.15 -38.44 -21.81
C GLY A 19 -2.34 -38.18 -22.74
N MET A 20 -3.51 -37.87 -22.20
CA MET A 20 -4.53 -37.24 -23.02
C MET A 20 -3.96 -35.90 -23.45
N ASP A 21 -3.76 -35.71 -24.75
CA ASP A 21 -3.34 -34.43 -25.28
C ASP A 21 -4.36 -33.35 -24.86
N PRO A 22 -3.92 -32.14 -24.48
CA PRO A 22 -4.82 -31.03 -24.23
C PRO A 22 -5.67 -30.80 -25.49
N VAL A 23 -6.97 -30.60 -25.29
CA VAL A 23 -7.94 -30.45 -26.37
C VAL A 23 -7.54 -29.27 -27.26
N GLN A 24 -7.42 -29.49 -28.58
CA GLN A 24 -7.23 -28.40 -29.53
C GLN A 24 -8.37 -27.40 -29.43
N GLU A 25 -8.11 -26.12 -29.70
CA GLU A 25 -8.94 -24.94 -29.36
C GLU A 25 -10.39 -24.94 -29.90
N ASN A 26 -10.87 -25.99 -30.57
CA ASN A 26 -12.24 -26.10 -31.06
C ASN A 26 -12.96 -27.44 -30.87
N GLU A 27 -12.31 -28.48 -30.35
CA GLU A 27 -12.95 -29.79 -30.11
C GLU A 27 -13.43 -29.92 -28.64
N GLY A 28 -14.33 -30.86 -28.37
CA GLY A 28 -14.81 -31.16 -27.01
C GLY A 28 -16.15 -30.52 -26.59
N VAL A 29 -16.65 -30.97 -25.44
CA VAL A 29 -17.93 -30.58 -24.86
C VAL A 29 -17.81 -29.28 -24.07
N LYS A 30 -18.79 -28.39 -24.25
CA LYS A 30 -18.83 -27.08 -23.58
C LYS A 30 -19.26 -27.22 -22.12
N ILE A 31 -18.42 -26.74 -21.21
CA ILE A 31 -18.77 -26.51 -19.81
C ILE A 31 -19.03 -25.01 -19.63
N MET A 32 -20.11 -24.66 -18.96
CA MET A 32 -20.38 -23.28 -18.57
C MET A 32 -20.93 -23.20 -17.15
N GLY A 33 -20.96 -22.01 -16.57
CA GLY A 33 -21.55 -21.80 -15.26
C GLY A 33 -21.31 -20.39 -14.77
N THR A 34 -21.76 -20.13 -13.54
CA THR A 34 -21.59 -18.88 -12.82
C THR A 34 -20.86 -19.15 -11.51
N ILE A 35 -19.87 -18.32 -11.19
CA ILE A 35 -19.17 -18.34 -9.91
C ILE A 35 -19.78 -17.26 -9.02
N THR A 36 -20.14 -17.65 -7.80
CA THR A 36 -20.68 -16.73 -6.79
C THR A 36 -20.01 -16.94 -5.44
N TYR A 37 -20.13 -15.95 -4.58
CA TYR A 37 -19.72 -16.05 -3.18
C TYR A 37 -20.67 -15.27 -2.28
N ASP A 38 -20.70 -15.60 -1.00
CA ASP A 38 -21.42 -14.82 0.00
C ASP A 38 -20.66 -13.54 0.35
N ARG A 39 -21.27 -12.38 0.08
CA ARG A 39 -20.82 -11.09 0.59
C ARG A 39 -21.66 -10.74 1.81
N VAL A 40 -20.99 -10.47 2.92
CA VAL A 40 -21.63 -9.98 4.14
C VAL A 40 -21.56 -8.45 4.13
N PRO A 41 -22.68 -7.73 4.06
CA PRO A 41 -22.67 -6.27 4.09
C PRO A 41 -22.37 -5.76 5.49
N VAL A 42 -21.95 -4.50 5.57
CA VAL A 42 -21.75 -3.79 6.85
C VAL A 42 -22.97 -2.93 7.15
N GLU A 43 -23.40 -2.94 8.41
CA GLU A 43 -24.39 -2.02 8.95
C GLU A 43 -23.68 -1.05 9.88
N VAL A 44 -23.88 0.24 9.67
CA VAL A 44 -23.46 1.29 10.59
C VAL A 44 -24.66 1.74 11.41
N ASP A 45 -24.50 1.88 12.73
CA ASP A 45 -25.57 2.33 13.61
C ASP A 45 -25.45 3.80 14.01
N MET A 46 -26.54 4.34 14.57
CA MET A 46 -26.59 5.73 15.04
C MET A 46 -25.65 6.03 16.22
N THR A 47 -25.02 5.01 16.81
CA THR A 47 -24.10 5.15 17.94
C THR A 47 -22.62 5.17 17.55
N GLY A 48 -22.31 5.10 16.26
CA GLY A 48 -20.94 5.20 15.76
C GLY A 48 -20.24 3.86 15.52
N SER A 49 -20.95 2.73 15.63
CA SER A 49 -20.36 1.39 15.40
C SER A 49 -20.65 0.90 13.99
N ALA A 50 -19.65 0.29 13.36
CA ALA A 50 -19.84 -0.62 12.24
C ALA A 50 -20.01 -2.05 12.75
N LYS A 51 -20.66 -2.93 11.99
CA LYS A 51 -20.75 -4.37 12.26
C LYS A 51 -21.10 -5.15 11.00
N LEU A 52 -20.71 -6.42 10.93
CA LEU A 52 -21.15 -7.32 9.87
C LEU A 52 -22.62 -7.70 10.02
N ASN A 53 -23.39 -7.56 8.95
CA ASN A 53 -24.80 -7.88 8.90
C ASN A 53 -25.03 -9.24 8.21
N TYR A 54 -24.75 -10.32 8.94
CA TYR A 54 -24.93 -11.69 8.45
C TYR A 54 -26.36 -12.02 8.01
N ALA A 55 -27.37 -11.37 8.61
CA ALA A 55 -28.77 -11.60 8.24
C ALA A 55 -29.10 -11.13 6.82
N ASN A 56 -28.32 -10.17 6.28
CA ASN A 56 -28.46 -9.64 4.93
C ASN A 56 -27.32 -10.09 4.00
N THR A 57 -26.68 -11.23 4.30
CA THR A 57 -25.72 -11.87 3.39
C THR A 57 -26.37 -12.08 2.02
N TYR A 58 -25.67 -11.69 0.96
CA TYR A 58 -26.16 -11.84 -0.41
C TYR A 58 -25.12 -12.49 -1.32
N ARG A 59 -25.59 -13.09 -2.42
CA ARG A 59 -24.71 -13.70 -3.43
C ARG A 59 -24.15 -12.64 -4.36
N ALA A 60 -22.84 -12.43 -4.28
CA ALA A 60 -22.07 -11.63 -5.22
C ALA A 60 -21.43 -12.53 -6.31
N THR A 61 -21.05 -11.93 -7.43
CA THR A 61 -20.43 -12.64 -8.57
C THR A 61 -18.91 -12.66 -8.44
N GLY A 62 -18.29 -13.82 -8.67
CA GLY A 62 -16.84 -13.94 -8.67
C GLY A 62 -16.25 -13.49 -10.00
N LYS A 63 -15.75 -12.26 -10.09
CA LYS A 63 -15.33 -11.59 -11.33
C LYS A 63 -13.87 -11.88 -11.68
N TYR A 64 -13.58 -12.13 -12.96
CA TYR A 64 -12.22 -12.30 -13.49
C TYR A 64 -11.35 -13.38 -12.82
N LEU A 65 -11.99 -14.35 -12.16
CA LEU A 65 -11.33 -15.41 -11.42
C LEU A 65 -10.79 -16.49 -12.36
N LEU A 66 -9.58 -16.97 -12.10
CA LEU A 66 -8.98 -18.07 -12.84
C LEU A 66 -9.73 -19.37 -12.53
N ILE A 67 -10.19 -20.03 -13.59
CA ILE A 67 -10.93 -21.29 -13.53
C ILE A 67 -10.18 -22.35 -14.32
N LYS A 68 -10.08 -23.56 -13.76
CA LYS A 68 -9.51 -24.72 -14.44
C LYS A 68 -10.48 -25.90 -14.41
N ALA A 69 -10.57 -26.61 -15.53
CA ALA A 69 -11.14 -27.94 -15.57
C ALA A 69 -10.03 -28.95 -15.35
N LEU A 70 -10.20 -29.82 -14.34
CA LEU A 70 -9.22 -30.80 -13.92
C LEU A 70 -9.76 -32.22 -14.09
N ASP A 71 -8.91 -33.15 -14.51
CA ASP A 71 -9.26 -34.57 -14.53
C ASP A 71 -9.21 -35.20 -13.13
N LYS A 72 -9.48 -36.52 -13.05
CA LYS A 72 -9.40 -37.30 -11.81
C LYS A 72 -8.03 -37.30 -11.12
N ASN A 73 -6.96 -36.99 -11.86
CA ASN A 73 -5.58 -36.92 -11.36
C ASN A 73 -5.14 -35.47 -11.07
N ASN A 74 -6.06 -34.50 -11.12
CA ASN A 74 -5.80 -33.07 -11.04
C ASN A 74 -4.93 -32.50 -12.18
N GLN A 75 -4.87 -33.17 -13.34
CA GLN A 75 -4.25 -32.61 -14.54
C GLN A 75 -5.17 -31.56 -15.16
N VAL A 76 -4.59 -30.44 -15.58
CA VAL A 76 -5.33 -29.34 -16.22
C VAL A 76 -5.69 -29.73 -17.64
N LEU A 77 -6.99 -29.87 -17.91
CA LEU A 77 -7.51 -30.14 -19.26
C LEU A 77 -7.79 -28.84 -20.02
N SER A 78 -8.26 -27.82 -19.30
CA SER A 78 -8.61 -26.51 -19.87
C SER A 78 -8.60 -25.43 -18.78
N LYS A 79 -8.46 -24.17 -19.19
CA LYS A 79 -8.51 -23.00 -18.29
C LYS A 79 -9.24 -21.84 -18.96
N THR A 80 -9.88 -21.01 -18.15
CA THR A 80 -10.54 -19.76 -18.56
C THR A 80 -10.55 -18.80 -17.37
N SER A 81 -11.15 -17.63 -17.52
CA SER A 81 -11.50 -16.75 -16.41
C SER A 81 -13.00 -16.45 -16.44
N SER A 82 -13.60 -16.17 -15.28
CA SER A 82 -14.96 -15.62 -15.26
C SER A 82 -15.00 -14.20 -15.82
N ASP A 83 -16.13 -13.78 -16.36
CA ASP A 83 -16.36 -12.40 -16.80
C ASP A 83 -16.84 -11.49 -15.65
N HIS A 84 -17.26 -10.27 -15.98
CA HIS A 84 -17.78 -9.28 -15.02
C HIS A 84 -19.13 -9.68 -14.38
N GLU A 85 -19.85 -10.64 -14.96
CA GLU A 85 -21.07 -11.22 -14.40
C GLU A 85 -20.78 -12.53 -13.65
N GLY A 86 -19.50 -12.91 -13.50
CA GLY A 86 -19.08 -14.16 -12.89
C GLY A 86 -19.33 -15.40 -13.75
N LYS A 87 -19.73 -15.23 -15.01
CA LYS A 87 -19.99 -16.35 -15.93
C LYS A 87 -18.69 -16.83 -16.55
N TYR A 88 -18.62 -18.12 -16.85
CA TYR A 88 -17.48 -18.69 -17.55
C TYR A 88 -17.92 -19.72 -18.59
N THR A 89 -17.03 -19.98 -19.54
CA THR A 89 -17.17 -21.04 -20.54
C THR A 89 -15.80 -21.60 -20.88
N LEU A 90 -15.71 -22.93 -21.00
CA LEU A 90 -14.54 -23.65 -21.48
C LEU A 90 -14.97 -24.93 -22.21
N LYS A 91 -14.04 -25.56 -22.95
CA LYS A 91 -14.26 -26.88 -23.58
C LYS A 91 -13.34 -27.93 -22.94
N VAL A 92 -13.84 -29.16 -22.82
CA VAL A 92 -13.11 -30.33 -22.29
C VAL A 92 -13.39 -31.58 -23.13
N PRO A 93 -12.60 -32.66 -23.02
CA PRO A 93 -12.92 -33.90 -23.72
C PRO A 93 -14.29 -34.46 -23.32
N GLU A 94 -15.00 -35.06 -24.28
CA GLU A 94 -16.26 -35.74 -24.03
C GLU A 94 -16.08 -36.95 -23.12
N ASN A 95 -17.17 -37.37 -22.47
CA ASN A 95 -17.25 -38.59 -21.67
C ASN A 95 -16.14 -38.72 -20.60
N THR A 96 -15.58 -37.60 -20.12
CA THR A 96 -14.41 -37.55 -19.25
C THR A 96 -14.81 -37.05 -17.87
N ALA A 97 -14.35 -37.74 -16.82
CA ALA A 97 -14.57 -37.30 -15.44
C ALA A 97 -13.73 -36.06 -15.15
N ILE A 98 -14.40 -34.93 -14.93
CA ILE A 98 -13.78 -33.64 -14.67
C ILE A 98 -14.37 -32.96 -13.44
N LYS A 99 -13.59 -32.09 -12.81
CA LYS A 99 -14.10 -31.12 -11.84
C LYS A 99 -13.69 -29.72 -12.25
N ILE A 100 -14.51 -28.75 -11.87
CA ILE A 100 -14.20 -27.34 -12.03
C ILE A 100 -13.58 -26.85 -10.73
N ARG A 101 -12.41 -26.21 -10.81
CA ARG A 101 -11.74 -25.57 -9.70
C ARG A 101 -11.56 -24.09 -10.00
N VAL A 102 -12.06 -23.25 -9.11
CA VAL A 102 -11.87 -21.79 -9.17
C VAL A 102 -10.79 -21.44 -8.16
N TYR A 103 -9.84 -20.63 -8.60
CA TYR A 103 -8.75 -20.15 -7.76
C TYR A 103 -9.07 -18.74 -7.27
N ALA A 104 -8.70 -18.42 -6.03
CA ALA A 104 -8.65 -17.06 -5.53
C ALA A 104 -7.47 -16.31 -6.19
N ARG A 105 -7.59 -16.13 -7.51
CA ARG A 105 -6.62 -15.46 -8.37
C ARG A 105 -7.33 -14.78 -9.52
N MET A 106 -7.16 -13.48 -9.65
CA MET A 106 -7.53 -12.73 -10.84
C MET A 106 -6.37 -12.72 -11.82
N PHE A 107 -6.59 -13.23 -13.03
CA PHE A 107 -5.53 -13.34 -14.04
C PHE A 107 -6.00 -12.86 -15.41
N LYS A 108 -5.25 -11.92 -15.97
CA LYS A 108 -5.35 -11.49 -17.37
C LYS A 108 -3.94 -11.26 -17.88
N GLU A 109 -3.54 -12.07 -18.86
CA GLU A 109 -2.18 -12.06 -19.41
C GLU A 109 -1.75 -10.65 -19.83
N ASN A 110 -0.55 -10.23 -19.41
CA ASN A 110 0.02 -8.91 -19.63
C ASN A 110 -0.77 -7.72 -19.07
N VAL A 111 -1.82 -7.94 -18.27
CA VAL A 111 -2.62 -6.86 -17.66
C VAL A 111 -2.61 -6.93 -16.14
N TRP A 112 -2.95 -8.08 -15.53
CA TRP A 112 -2.91 -8.23 -14.07
C TRP A 112 -2.76 -9.68 -13.62
N ASP A 113 -2.13 -9.87 -12.47
CA ASP A 113 -1.99 -11.16 -11.78
C ASP A 113 -2.04 -10.94 -10.26
N LEU A 114 -3.21 -11.16 -9.64
CA LEU A 114 -3.40 -11.00 -8.20
C LEU A 114 -3.90 -12.29 -7.60
N SER A 115 -3.40 -12.66 -6.42
CA SER A 115 -3.83 -13.89 -5.74
C SER A 115 -3.89 -13.74 -4.24
N VAL A 116 -4.90 -14.35 -3.64
CA VAL A 116 -5.03 -14.50 -2.19
C VAL A 116 -4.47 -15.86 -1.78
N VAL A 117 -3.57 -15.87 -0.80
CA VAL A 117 -2.88 -17.07 -0.32
C VAL A 117 -2.91 -17.15 1.20
N ASP A 118 -2.85 -18.38 1.71
CA ASP A 118 -2.72 -18.66 3.14
C ASP A 118 -1.26 -18.60 3.55
N ASN A 119 -0.84 -17.47 4.13
CA ASN A 119 0.50 -17.29 4.67
C ASN A 119 0.84 -18.29 5.80
N THR A 120 -0.17 -18.80 6.50
CA THR A 120 0.01 -19.79 7.58
C THR A 120 0.08 -21.23 7.07
N ASN A 121 -0.15 -21.42 5.77
CA ASN A 121 -0.05 -22.71 5.10
C ASN A 121 0.85 -22.61 3.85
N GLN A 122 2.08 -22.15 4.05
CA GLN A 122 3.13 -22.10 3.02
C GLN A 122 2.70 -21.33 1.75
N LYS A 123 1.90 -20.28 1.91
CA LYS A 123 1.34 -19.47 0.81
C LYS A 123 0.53 -20.32 -0.18
N SER A 124 -0.20 -21.33 0.33
CA SER A 124 -1.13 -22.12 -0.47
C SER A 124 -2.27 -21.23 -0.99
N MET A 125 -2.60 -21.36 -2.27
CA MET A 125 -3.67 -20.58 -2.89
C MET A 125 -5.04 -21.16 -2.53
N TYR A 126 -5.97 -20.29 -2.15
CA TYR A 126 -7.35 -20.69 -1.88
C TYR A 126 -8.07 -21.10 -3.17
N VAL A 127 -8.90 -22.13 -3.07
CA VAL A 127 -9.70 -22.65 -4.18
C VAL A 127 -11.06 -23.12 -3.69
N ILE A 128 -12.08 -23.02 -4.54
CA ILE A 128 -13.31 -23.81 -4.41
C ILE A 128 -13.37 -24.79 -5.58
N GLU A 129 -13.90 -25.99 -5.35
CA GLU A 129 -14.05 -26.97 -6.41
C GLU A 129 -15.39 -27.68 -6.36
N GLY A 130 -15.88 -28.01 -7.55
CA GLY A 130 -17.04 -28.88 -7.70
C GLY A 130 -16.65 -30.35 -7.61
N GLU A 131 -17.68 -31.18 -7.54
CA GLU A 131 -17.56 -32.62 -7.62
C GLU A 131 -17.00 -33.09 -8.97
N LEU A 132 -16.34 -34.25 -8.94
CA LEU A 132 -15.83 -34.92 -10.13
C LEU A 132 -17.01 -35.58 -10.87
N TYR A 133 -17.42 -34.99 -12.00
CA TYR A 133 -18.51 -35.49 -12.83
C TYR A 133 -18.09 -35.70 -14.28
N ASN A 134 -18.73 -36.68 -14.92
CA ASN A 134 -18.54 -36.91 -16.34
C ASN A 134 -19.03 -35.69 -17.16
N SER A 135 -18.21 -35.24 -18.11
CA SER A 135 -18.50 -34.13 -19.01
C SER A 135 -19.60 -34.45 -20.02
N GLY A 136 -19.84 -35.73 -20.31
CA GLY A 136 -20.82 -36.20 -21.29
C GLY A 136 -20.49 -35.75 -22.70
N GLU A 137 -21.52 -35.73 -23.55
CA GLU A 137 -21.43 -35.35 -24.98
C GLU A 137 -22.14 -34.01 -25.28
N ASN A 138 -22.89 -33.48 -24.31
CA ASN A 138 -23.69 -32.27 -24.45
C ASN A 138 -23.25 -31.19 -23.47
N THR A 139 -23.55 -29.93 -23.79
CA THR A 139 -23.23 -28.79 -22.91
C THR A 139 -23.81 -29.00 -21.52
N ASN A 140 -22.99 -28.79 -20.48
CA ASN A 140 -23.42 -28.89 -19.10
C ASN A 140 -23.07 -27.65 -18.28
N VAL A 141 -23.93 -27.37 -17.30
CA VAL A 141 -23.78 -26.26 -16.37
C VAL A 141 -23.10 -26.76 -15.08
N ARG A 142 -22.14 -25.99 -14.58
CA ARG A 142 -21.34 -26.26 -13.38
C ARG A 142 -21.17 -24.96 -12.59
N ASP A 143 -22.22 -24.53 -11.91
CA ASP A 143 -22.17 -23.38 -11.02
C ASP A 143 -21.40 -23.75 -9.75
N LEU A 144 -20.65 -22.78 -9.20
CA LEU A 144 -19.97 -22.94 -7.91
C LEU A 144 -20.26 -21.73 -7.02
N HIS A 145 -20.32 -22.00 -5.72
CA HIS A 145 -20.65 -21.02 -4.71
C HIS A 145 -19.72 -21.18 -3.51
N ALA A 146 -19.07 -20.09 -3.11
CA ALA A 146 -18.29 -20.00 -1.88
C ALA A 146 -19.15 -19.42 -0.74
N ALA A 147 -19.34 -20.18 0.33
CA ALA A 147 -20.14 -19.75 1.48
C ALA A 147 -19.30 -18.90 2.45
N SER A 148 -19.97 -18.05 3.25
CA SER A 148 -19.29 -17.21 4.25
C SER A 148 -18.68 -17.99 5.42
N GLY A 149 -19.15 -19.22 5.64
CA GLY A 149 -18.78 -20.02 6.81
C GLY A 149 -19.65 -19.76 8.04
N TRP A 150 -20.53 -18.76 8.00
CA TRP A 150 -21.42 -18.38 9.09
C TRP A 150 -22.68 -19.25 9.12
N ASP A 151 -22.99 -19.87 10.27
CA ASP A 151 -24.16 -20.75 10.44
C ASP A 151 -25.38 -20.06 11.07
N GLY A 152 -25.27 -18.76 11.35
CA GLY A 152 -26.27 -17.97 12.06
C GLY A 152 -25.86 -17.64 13.51
N GLN A 153 -24.85 -18.29 14.07
CA GLN A 153 -24.35 -18.05 15.42
C GLN A 153 -22.83 -17.80 15.47
N SER A 154 -22.07 -18.51 14.64
CA SER A 154 -20.61 -18.41 14.60
C SER A 154 -20.07 -18.83 13.23
N TYR A 155 -18.77 -18.60 12.99
CA TYR A 155 -18.05 -19.26 11.91
C TYR A 155 -17.84 -20.75 12.22
N ALA A 156 -18.83 -21.57 11.91
CA ALA A 156 -18.81 -23.01 12.13
C ALA A 156 -18.39 -23.83 10.89
N GLN A 157 -18.29 -23.19 9.73
CA GLN A 157 -17.87 -23.78 8.46
C GLN A 157 -16.68 -23.00 7.88
N PRO A 158 -15.94 -23.58 6.90
CA PRO A 158 -14.88 -22.84 6.20
C PRO A 158 -15.39 -21.51 5.63
N ARG A 159 -14.60 -20.45 5.80
CA ARG A 159 -14.89 -19.11 5.26
C ARG A 159 -14.49 -19.00 3.79
N ASP A 160 -15.02 -19.89 2.95
CA ASP A 160 -14.60 -20.02 1.54
C ASP A 160 -14.81 -18.74 0.73
N ALA A 161 -15.78 -17.90 1.11
CA ALA A 161 -16.09 -16.65 0.43
C ALA A 161 -15.03 -15.55 0.62
N ALA A 162 -14.30 -15.55 1.74
CA ALA A 162 -13.43 -14.44 2.12
C ALA A 162 -12.32 -14.12 1.10
N PRO A 163 -11.55 -15.10 0.57
CA PRO A 163 -10.57 -14.82 -0.48
C PRO A 163 -11.18 -14.19 -1.75
N PHE A 164 -12.42 -14.51 -2.09
CA PHE A 164 -13.11 -13.93 -3.25
C PHE A 164 -13.68 -12.54 -2.95
N ALA A 165 -14.16 -12.30 -1.73
CA ALA A 165 -14.60 -10.99 -1.27
C ALA A 165 -13.44 -9.98 -1.28
N ILE A 166 -12.25 -10.38 -0.81
CA ILE A 166 -11.03 -9.57 -0.85
C ILE A 166 -10.66 -9.19 -2.30
N LEU A 167 -10.67 -10.16 -3.21
CA LEU A 167 -10.39 -9.90 -4.63
C LEU A 167 -11.44 -8.99 -5.28
N ASP A 168 -12.71 -9.10 -4.90
CA ASP A 168 -13.75 -8.21 -5.45
C ASP A 168 -13.57 -6.76 -4.97
N SER A 169 -13.18 -6.55 -3.70
CA SER A 169 -12.85 -5.22 -3.17
C SER A 169 -11.66 -4.60 -3.95
N ILE A 170 -10.61 -5.38 -4.21
CA ILE A 170 -9.47 -4.94 -5.05
C ILE A 170 -9.90 -4.70 -6.50
N ASN A 171 -10.77 -5.55 -7.06
CA ASN A 171 -11.28 -5.36 -8.41
C ASN A 171 -12.03 -4.03 -8.55
N THR A 172 -12.83 -3.62 -7.56
CA THR A 172 -13.54 -2.33 -7.53
C THR A 172 -12.58 -1.15 -7.76
N VAL A 173 -11.50 -1.07 -6.97
CA VAL A 173 -10.52 0.00 -7.12
C VAL A 173 -9.71 -0.10 -8.42
N MET A 174 -9.35 -1.32 -8.85
CA MET A 174 -8.69 -1.53 -10.13
C MET A 174 -9.55 -1.04 -11.31
N GLN A 175 -10.86 -1.27 -11.30
CA GLN A 175 -11.75 -0.77 -12.36
C GLN A 175 -11.77 0.77 -12.40
N LYS A 176 -11.78 1.45 -11.25
CA LYS A 176 -11.67 2.92 -11.18
C LYS A 176 -10.36 3.41 -11.83
N VAL A 177 -9.26 2.71 -11.60
CA VAL A 177 -7.95 3.00 -12.22
C VAL A 177 -7.91 2.72 -13.72
N ILE A 178 -8.48 1.59 -14.17
CA ILE A 178 -8.58 1.24 -15.60
C ILE A 178 -9.40 2.28 -16.37
N LEU A 179 -10.45 2.85 -15.76
CA LEU A 179 -11.22 3.93 -16.37
C LEU A 179 -10.39 5.21 -16.57
N ALA A 180 -9.50 5.54 -15.63
CA ALA A 180 -8.59 6.68 -15.77
C ALA A 180 -7.45 6.42 -16.78
N SER A 181 -6.94 5.18 -16.83
CA SER A 181 -5.83 4.76 -17.68
C SER A 181 -6.07 3.35 -18.28
N PRO A 182 -6.72 3.25 -19.45
CA PRO A 182 -7.11 1.96 -20.05
C PRO A 182 -5.94 1.02 -20.40
N ASP A 183 -4.76 1.57 -20.64
CA ASP A 183 -3.55 0.82 -21.00
C ASP A 183 -2.70 0.44 -19.77
N ILE A 184 -3.18 0.71 -18.55
CA ILE A 184 -2.45 0.39 -17.33
C ILE A 184 -2.23 -1.12 -17.19
N LYS A 185 -1.03 -1.47 -16.72
CA LYS A 185 -0.66 -2.85 -16.38
C LYS A 185 -0.37 -2.92 -14.89
N PHE A 186 -1.09 -3.79 -14.19
CA PHE A 186 -0.89 -3.99 -12.78
C PHE A 186 0.26 -4.98 -12.55
N PRO A 187 1.27 -4.59 -11.73
CA PRO A 187 2.25 -5.54 -11.24
C PRO A 187 1.57 -6.68 -10.48
N GLN A 188 2.28 -7.80 -10.34
CA GLN A 188 1.80 -8.89 -9.53
C GLN A 188 1.57 -8.43 -8.09
N LEU A 189 0.46 -8.86 -7.49
CA LEU A 189 0.14 -8.60 -6.09
C LEU A 189 -0.23 -9.89 -5.38
N LEU A 190 0.47 -10.17 -4.29
CA LEU A 190 0.15 -11.28 -3.39
C LEU A 190 -0.55 -10.71 -2.16
N ILE A 191 -1.72 -11.27 -1.86
CA ILE A 191 -2.51 -10.91 -0.68
C ILE A 191 -2.47 -12.09 0.28
N ASN A 192 -1.90 -11.88 1.46
CA ASN A 192 -1.79 -12.87 2.51
C ASN A 192 -2.99 -12.73 3.45
N TRP A 193 -3.87 -13.71 3.43
CA TRP A 193 -5.02 -13.76 4.33
C TRP A 193 -5.14 -15.17 4.90
N SER A 194 -5.52 -15.28 6.16
CA SER A 194 -5.82 -16.53 6.82
C SER A 194 -6.75 -16.32 8.00
N VAL A 195 -7.49 -17.36 8.39
CA VAL A 195 -8.21 -17.43 9.67
C VAL A 195 -7.29 -17.29 10.88
N ASN A 196 -5.99 -17.50 10.69
CA ASN A 196 -4.97 -17.38 11.73
C ASN A 196 -4.29 -16.00 11.73
N ASN A 197 -4.64 -15.10 10.82
CA ASN A 197 -4.09 -13.75 10.81
C ASN A 197 -4.73 -12.93 11.93
N VAL A 198 -3.96 -12.69 12.99
CA VAL A 198 -4.39 -12.09 14.26
C VAL A 198 -3.73 -10.73 14.50
N SER A 199 -4.38 -9.90 15.32
CA SER A 199 -3.92 -8.55 15.68
C SER A 199 -2.79 -8.56 16.73
N LEU A 200 -1.77 -9.38 16.46
CA LEU A 200 -0.55 -9.51 17.25
C LEU A 200 0.65 -9.38 16.31
N ALA A 201 1.61 -8.50 16.64
CA ALA A 201 2.84 -8.38 15.87
C ALA A 201 3.78 -9.57 16.12
N GLY A 202 4.33 -10.16 15.06
CA GLY A 202 5.31 -11.23 15.19
C GLY A 202 5.63 -11.97 13.89
N ASP A 203 5.64 -13.29 13.95
CA ASP A 203 5.91 -14.14 12.79
C ASP A 203 4.67 -14.22 11.87
N THR A 204 4.78 -13.59 10.71
CA THR A 204 3.73 -13.59 9.69
C THR A 204 3.42 -14.99 9.14
N ALA A 205 4.34 -15.96 9.23
CA ALA A 205 4.06 -17.35 8.88
C ALA A 205 3.17 -18.07 9.91
N LEU A 206 3.04 -17.51 11.12
CA LEU A 206 2.11 -17.95 12.16
C LEU A 206 0.82 -17.12 12.19
N GLY A 207 0.69 -16.13 11.29
CA GLY A 207 -0.44 -15.20 11.23
C GLY A 207 -0.33 -14.02 12.19
N GLN A 208 0.82 -13.79 12.81
CA GLN A 208 1.03 -12.63 13.69
C GLN A 208 1.36 -11.38 12.87
N ILE A 209 0.34 -10.72 12.32
CA ILE A 209 0.49 -9.61 11.37
C ILE A 209 0.23 -8.22 11.97
N ALA A 210 -0.20 -8.14 13.23
CA ALA A 210 -0.59 -6.92 13.97
C ALA A 210 -1.83 -6.20 13.45
N THR A 211 -1.87 -5.87 12.16
CA THR A 211 -2.97 -5.17 11.48
C THR A 211 -2.96 -5.54 10.00
N SER A 212 -4.09 -5.34 9.32
CA SER A 212 -4.09 -5.31 7.87
C SER A 212 -3.14 -4.21 7.39
N SER A 213 -2.30 -4.54 6.40
CA SER A 213 -1.24 -3.65 5.93
C SER A 213 -0.72 -4.01 4.55
N TYR A 214 -0.24 -3.02 3.81
CA TYR A 214 0.66 -3.18 2.68
C TYR A 214 2.11 -2.92 3.09
N THR A 215 3.02 -3.81 2.70
CA THR A 215 4.46 -3.67 2.98
C THR A 215 5.26 -3.59 1.69
N SER A 216 5.92 -2.45 1.43
CA SER A 216 6.76 -2.30 0.22
C SER A 216 8.08 -3.10 0.28
N ASP A 217 8.48 -3.59 1.45
CA ASP A 217 9.66 -4.45 1.63
C ASP A 217 9.54 -5.79 0.89
N ASP A 218 8.36 -6.40 0.93
CA ASP A 218 8.07 -7.64 0.21
C ASP A 218 7.04 -7.46 -0.93
N GLY A 219 6.42 -6.28 -1.02
CA GLY A 219 5.44 -5.91 -2.03
C GLY A 219 4.08 -6.59 -1.86
N ASN A 220 3.76 -7.08 -0.67
CA ASN A 220 2.54 -7.84 -0.40
C ASN A 220 1.52 -7.04 0.43
N MET A 221 0.26 -7.47 0.35
CA MET A 221 -0.77 -7.10 1.31
C MET A 221 -0.93 -8.21 2.35
N TRP A 222 -1.28 -7.82 3.57
CA TRP A 222 -1.59 -8.68 4.70
C TRP A 222 -2.96 -8.28 5.21
N ILE A 223 -3.87 -9.24 5.33
CA ILE A 223 -5.26 -8.98 5.73
C ILE A 223 -5.59 -9.83 6.96
N LEU A 224 -6.17 -9.20 7.97
CA LEU A 224 -6.61 -9.88 9.19
C LEU A 224 -7.80 -10.81 8.91
N GLY A 225 -7.85 -11.88 9.70
CA GLY A 225 -8.94 -12.85 9.67
C GLY A 225 -9.32 -13.31 11.07
N ASP A 226 -9.07 -12.48 12.09
CA ASP A 226 -9.16 -12.78 13.52
C ASP A 226 -10.60 -12.73 14.03
N ALA A 227 -11.36 -13.81 13.78
CA ALA A 227 -12.76 -13.85 14.17
C ALA A 227 -12.98 -13.57 15.66
N ASN A 228 -13.92 -12.67 15.97
CA ASN A 228 -14.26 -12.16 17.30
C ASN A 228 -13.30 -11.10 17.87
N SER A 229 -12.26 -10.74 17.13
CA SER A 229 -11.36 -9.63 17.45
C SER A 229 -11.37 -8.60 16.33
N ASP A 230 -10.94 -8.97 15.13
CA ASP A 230 -10.66 -8.05 14.03
C ASP A 230 -10.59 -8.81 12.69
N THR A 231 -11.60 -8.66 11.84
CA THR A 231 -11.68 -9.41 10.58
C THR A 231 -11.95 -8.47 9.42
N ASP A 232 -11.04 -8.44 8.46
CA ASP A 232 -11.10 -7.46 7.38
C ASP A 232 -11.57 -8.06 6.04
N GLU A 233 -11.87 -9.35 5.97
CA GLU A 233 -12.25 -10.01 4.70
C GLU A 233 -13.47 -9.40 3.98
N TYR A 234 -14.34 -8.72 4.73
CA TYR A 234 -15.52 -8.04 4.21
C TYR A 234 -15.43 -6.51 4.31
N ASP A 235 -14.34 -5.99 4.85
CA ASP A 235 -14.13 -4.56 5.05
C ASP A 235 -13.44 -3.98 3.81
N ASP A 236 -14.24 -3.70 2.77
CA ASP A 236 -13.74 -3.17 1.51
C ASP A 236 -12.96 -1.88 1.68
N HIS A 237 -13.37 -1.01 2.60
CA HIS A 237 -12.64 0.22 2.87
C HIS A 237 -11.22 -0.04 3.39
N ILE A 238 -11.03 -0.99 4.31
CA ILE A 238 -9.70 -1.42 4.78
C ILE A 238 -8.89 -2.06 3.65
N ILE A 239 -9.48 -3.00 2.92
CA ILE A 239 -8.79 -3.69 1.81
C ILE A 239 -8.33 -2.69 0.73
N ILE A 240 -9.18 -1.73 0.37
CA ILE A 240 -8.86 -0.72 -0.65
C ILE A 240 -7.85 0.31 -0.12
N HIS A 241 -7.92 0.68 1.17
CA HIS A 241 -6.89 1.51 1.82
C HIS A 241 -5.50 0.88 1.63
N GLU A 242 -5.34 -0.40 1.98
CA GLU A 242 -4.06 -1.08 1.80
C GLU A 242 -3.66 -1.24 0.34
N TRP A 243 -4.63 -1.42 -0.56
CA TRP A 243 -4.36 -1.41 -1.99
C TRP A 243 -3.88 -0.03 -2.48
N ALA A 244 -4.33 1.06 -1.85
CA ALA A 244 -3.87 2.41 -2.18
C ALA A 244 -2.38 2.59 -1.88
N HIS A 245 -1.87 2.01 -0.80
CA HIS A 245 -0.43 1.99 -0.53
C HIS A 245 0.35 1.14 -1.54
N PHE A 246 -0.21 0.01 -2.00
CA PHE A 246 0.33 -0.71 -3.15
C PHE A 246 0.37 0.19 -4.40
N PHE A 247 -0.67 0.98 -4.63
CA PHE A 247 -0.71 1.92 -5.73
C PHE A 247 0.38 2.98 -5.61
N GLU A 248 0.58 3.56 -4.41
CA GLU A 248 1.63 4.53 -4.16
C GLU A 248 3.02 3.95 -4.47
N ASP A 249 3.30 2.73 -4.02
CA ASP A 249 4.60 2.07 -4.24
C ASP A 249 4.85 1.72 -5.71
N LYS A 250 3.83 1.28 -6.45
CA LYS A 250 4.01 0.76 -7.81
C LYS A 250 3.83 1.77 -8.94
N PHE A 251 2.94 2.75 -8.77
CA PHE A 251 2.57 3.68 -9.85
C PHE A 251 2.94 5.13 -9.54
N SER A 252 2.95 5.50 -8.26
CA SER A 252 3.28 6.84 -7.78
C SER A 252 4.62 6.80 -7.03
N ARG A 253 4.66 7.41 -5.83
CA ARG A 253 5.70 7.35 -4.83
C ARG A 253 5.04 7.46 -3.44
N SER A 254 5.61 6.78 -2.45
CA SER A 254 5.33 7.02 -1.03
C SER A 254 6.64 7.18 -0.27
N ASP A 255 6.78 8.31 0.43
CA ASP A 255 7.90 8.52 1.37
C ASP A 255 7.47 8.27 2.83
N SER A 256 6.27 7.71 3.04
CA SER A 256 5.76 7.41 4.38
C SER A 256 6.71 6.50 5.16
N ILE A 257 6.95 6.88 6.42
CA ILE A 257 7.71 6.10 7.40
C ILE A 257 6.81 5.16 8.21
N GLY A 258 5.50 5.16 7.95
CA GLY A 258 4.50 4.38 8.68
C GLY A 258 4.44 4.72 10.16
N GLY A 259 4.00 3.75 10.98
CA GLY A 259 3.87 3.86 12.43
C GLY A 259 2.43 4.10 12.90
N GLY A 260 2.19 3.89 14.20
CA GLY A 260 0.87 4.06 14.81
C GLY A 260 0.33 5.49 14.64
N HIS A 261 -0.95 5.60 14.32
CA HIS A 261 -1.62 6.85 14.01
C HIS A 261 -3.13 6.72 14.26
N SER A 262 -3.81 7.86 14.29
CA SER A 262 -5.25 7.97 14.40
C SER A 262 -5.71 9.27 13.75
N SER A 263 -7.00 9.36 13.41
CA SER A 263 -7.57 10.48 12.64
C SER A 263 -7.39 11.86 13.29
N GLY A 264 -7.24 11.92 14.61
CA GLY A 264 -7.04 13.16 15.37
C GLY A 264 -5.57 13.58 15.53
N ASP A 265 -4.61 12.77 15.08
CA ASP A 265 -3.19 13.03 15.31
C ASP A 265 -2.61 14.15 14.44
N ALA A 266 -1.59 14.82 14.98
CA ALA A 266 -0.71 15.67 14.19
C ALA A 266 0.51 14.85 13.75
N LEU A 267 0.56 14.49 12.47
CA LEU A 267 1.49 13.53 11.91
C LEU A 267 2.65 14.19 11.14
N ASP A 268 3.70 13.42 10.91
CA ASP A 268 4.66 13.68 9.84
C ASP A 268 3.90 13.81 8.51
N ILE A 269 4.24 14.83 7.70
CA ILE A 269 3.55 15.14 6.44
C ILE A 269 3.48 13.96 5.45
N ARG A 270 4.47 13.07 5.51
CA ARG A 270 4.57 11.89 4.64
C ARG A 270 3.56 10.82 5.05
N VAL A 271 3.36 10.68 6.36
CA VAL A 271 2.39 9.76 6.94
C VAL A 271 0.99 10.33 6.76
N ALA A 272 0.74 11.59 7.16
CA ALA A 272 -0.55 12.25 6.97
C ALA A 272 -1.07 12.09 5.53
N PHE A 273 -0.19 12.26 4.54
CA PHE A 273 -0.56 12.13 3.13
C PHE A 273 -0.86 10.69 2.72
N GLY A 274 0.03 9.74 3.03
CA GLY A 274 -0.20 8.34 2.67
C GLY A 274 -1.49 7.78 3.29
N GLU A 275 -1.70 8.00 4.58
CA GLU A 275 -2.86 7.50 5.32
C GLU A 275 -4.16 8.18 4.85
N GLY A 276 -4.12 9.51 4.66
CA GLY A 276 -5.25 10.26 4.11
C GLY A 276 -5.59 9.85 2.67
N PHE A 277 -4.58 9.54 1.85
CA PHE A 277 -4.77 9.01 0.50
C PHE A 277 -5.40 7.62 0.53
N GLY A 278 -4.96 6.73 1.43
CA GLY A 278 -5.57 5.41 1.62
C GLY A 278 -7.06 5.50 1.94
N ASN A 279 -7.42 6.33 2.92
CA ASN A 279 -8.81 6.57 3.31
C ASN A 279 -9.63 7.14 2.15
N ALA A 280 -9.14 8.19 1.48
CA ALA A 280 -9.87 8.78 0.36
C ALA A 280 -10.03 7.81 -0.82
N MET A 281 -8.99 7.06 -1.17
CA MET A 281 -9.02 6.13 -2.29
C MET A 281 -10.08 5.05 -2.08
N SER A 282 -10.28 4.61 -0.84
CA SER A 282 -11.35 3.68 -0.50
C SER A 282 -12.73 4.23 -0.84
N ALA A 283 -13.04 5.47 -0.45
CA ALA A 283 -14.32 6.12 -0.74
C ALA A 283 -14.50 6.49 -2.21
N ILE A 284 -13.44 6.96 -2.87
CA ILE A 284 -13.44 7.25 -4.30
C ILE A 284 -13.73 5.98 -5.11
N ALA A 285 -13.13 4.85 -4.71
CA ALA A 285 -13.28 3.58 -5.41
C ALA A 285 -14.69 3.00 -5.28
N THR A 286 -15.27 3.07 -4.07
CA THR A 286 -16.59 2.51 -3.75
C THR A 286 -17.74 3.47 -4.04
N ASP A 287 -17.46 4.75 -4.35
CA ASP A 287 -18.45 5.83 -4.41
C ASP A 287 -19.29 5.91 -3.13
N ASN A 288 -18.65 5.65 -1.99
CA ASN A 288 -19.26 5.61 -0.66
C ASN A 288 -18.34 6.31 0.35
N PRO A 289 -18.76 7.41 1.00
CA PRO A 289 -17.92 8.13 1.95
C PRO A 289 -17.82 7.45 3.32
N ILE A 290 -18.57 6.38 3.57
CA ILE A 290 -18.56 5.68 4.85
C ILE A 290 -17.37 4.71 4.90
N TYR A 291 -16.28 5.14 5.52
CA TYR A 291 -15.14 4.30 5.88
C TYR A 291 -15.47 3.54 7.16
N PHE A 292 -15.15 2.24 7.20
CA PHE A 292 -15.46 1.40 8.35
C PHE A 292 -14.49 0.24 8.52
N ASP A 293 -14.54 -0.32 9.72
CA ASP A 293 -13.68 -1.39 10.22
C ASP A 293 -14.49 -2.19 11.26
N THR A 294 -14.70 -3.47 11.00
CA THR A 294 -15.52 -4.35 11.81
C THR A 294 -14.69 -5.23 12.74
N SER A 295 -15.16 -5.36 13.97
CA SER A 295 -14.38 -5.99 15.05
C SER A 295 -15.28 -6.59 16.14
N GLY A 296 -14.62 -7.16 17.14
CA GLY A 296 -15.25 -7.67 18.35
C GLY A 296 -16.04 -8.97 18.14
N PHE A 297 -16.66 -9.44 19.22
CA PHE A 297 -17.37 -10.71 19.25
C PHE A 297 -18.46 -10.78 18.17
N ASN A 298 -18.48 -11.86 17.38
CA ASN A 298 -19.34 -12.06 16.22
C ASN A 298 -19.28 -10.92 15.19
N GLN A 299 -18.18 -10.16 15.13
CA GLN A 299 -18.03 -8.98 14.27
C GLN A 299 -19.17 -7.96 14.47
N ALA A 300 -19.70 -7.92 15.70
CA ALA A 300 -20.90 -7.15 16.04
C ALA A 300 -20.57 -5.73 16.54
N SER A 301 -19.30 -5.32 16.47
CA SER A 301 -18.81 -3.98 16.81
C SER A 301 -17.77 -3.52 15.79
N GLY A 302 -17.13 -2.38 16.03
CA GLY A 302 -16.30 -1.70 15.05
C GLY A 302 -16.41 -0.20 15.19
N TRP A 303 -15.85 0.50 14.22
CA TRP A 303 -15.98 1.93 14.09
C TRP A 303 -16.23 2.29 12.63
N PHE A 304 -16.80 3.47 12.43
CA PHE A 304 -16.89 4.06 11.11
C PHE A 304 -16.66 5.56 11.19
N MET A 305 -16.33 6.15 10.06
CA MET A 305 -16.39 7.58 9.84
C MET A 305 -16.99 7.88 8.48
N ASN A 306 -17.72 8.98 8.40
CA ASN A 306 -18.09 9.55 7.12
C ASN A 306 -16.99 10.53 6.71
N ILE A 307 -16.22 10.18 5.67
CA ILE A 307 -15.10 10.99 5.17
C ILE A 307 -15.55 12.42 4.87
N GLU A 308 -16.73 12.59 4.31
CA GLU A 308 -17.33 13.88 3.94
C GLU A 308 -17.68 14.72 5.18
N THR A 309 -18.43 14.13 6.11
CA THR A 309 -19.15 14.90 7.15
C THR A 309 -18.62 14.74 8.56
N ALA A 310 -17.58 13.93 8.79
CA ALA A 310 -16.99 13.76 10.10
C ALA A 310 -16.58 15.10 10.72
N PRO A 311 -16.47 15.24 12.05
CA PRO A 311 -15.90 16.45 12.65
C PRO A 311 -14.47 16.72 12.15
N LYS A 312 -14.13 18.00 11.94
CA LYS A 312 -12.78 18.45 11.59
C LYS A 312 -11.92 18.52 12.85
N GLU A 313 -11.39 17.38 13.29
CA GLU A 313 -10.44 17.30 14.41
C GLU A 313 -9.04 17.70 13.93
N ASN A 314 -8.44 18.69 14.59
CA ASN A 314 -7.09 19.20 14.29
C ASN A 314 -6.79 19.47 12.79
N PRO A 315 -7.63 20.26 12.08
CA PRO A 315 -7.50 20.40 10.64
C PRO A 315 -6.20 21.11 10.23
N GLY A 316 -5.56 20.57 9.19
CA GLY A 316 -4.33 21.11 8.63
C GLY A 316 -3.54 20.11 7.80
N TRP A 317 -2.41 20.59 7.28
CA TRP A 317 -1.51 19.85 6.38
C TRP A 317 -0.79 18.64 7.02
N PHE A 318 -0.97 18.46 8.33
CA PHE A 318 -0.40 17.39 9.15
C PHE A 318 -1.45 16.37 9.60
N SER A 319 -2.72 16.55 9.20
CA SER A 319 -3.83 15.67 9.58
C SER A 319 -4.21 14.76 8.42
N GLU A 320 -4.22 13.45 8.64
CA GLU A 320 -4.75 12.48 7.68
C GLU A 320 -6.23 12.74 7.39
N ALA A 321 -7.00 13.15 8.40
CA ALA A 321 -8.42 13.43 8.28
C ALA A 321 -8.71 14.69 7.44
N SER A 322 -7.79 15.67 7.40
CA SER A 322 -7.88 16.77 6.44
C SER A 322 -7.54 16.32 5.03
N ILE A 323 -6.52 15.48 4.86
CA ILE A 323 -6.08 15.05 3.53
C ILE A 323 -7.13 14.15 2.87
N GLN A 324 -7.72 13.21 3.59
CA GLN A 324 -8.75 12.34 3.04
C GLN A 324 -9.98 13.15 2.56
N ARG A 325 -10.35 14.21 3.29
CA ARG A 325 -11.45 15.12 2.94
C ARG A 325 -11.13 15.89 1.68
N ILE A 326 -10.00 16.60 1.66
CA ILE A 326 -9.55 17.33 0.47
C ILE A 326 -9.57 16.44 -0.77
N LEU A 327 -9.06 15.21 -0.68
CA LEU A 327 -9.03 14.30 -1.81
C LEU A 327 -10.41 13.83 -2.27
N TYR A 328 -11.33 13.63 -1.33
CA TYR A 328 -12.71 13.23 -1.63
C TYR A 328 -13.53 14.41 -2.19
N ASP A 329 -13.46 15.60 -1.60
CA ASP A 329 -14.07 16.84 -2.13
C ASP A 329 -13.52 17.18 -3.53
N LEU A 330 -12.22 16.94 -3.79
CA LEU A 330 -11.67 17.13 -5.13
C LEU A 330 -12.27 16.15 -6.16
N TYR A 331 -12.75 15.00 -5.71
CA TYR A 331 -13.24 13.90 -6.53
C TYR A 331 -14.73 13.99 -6.83
N ASP A 332 -15.55 14.16 -5.79
CA ASP A 332 -16.97 13.81 -5.84
C ASP A 332 -17.80 14.86 -6.59
N GLN A 333 -19.13 14.74 -6.55
CA GLN A 333 -20.03 15.58 -7.35
C GLN A 333 -20.96 16.44 -6.48
N ASN A 334 -20.97 16.21 -5.17
CA ASN A 334 -21.95 16.81 -4.27
C ASN A 334 -21.42 18.12 -3.71
N ASN A 335 -21.42 19.18 -4.51
CA ASN A 335 -20.99 20.50 -4.08
C ASN A 335 -21.65 20.98 -2.75
N GLU A 336 -20.91 20.99 -1.65
CA GLU A 336 -21.13 21.91 -0.53
C GLU A 336 -20.51 23.31 -0.82
N ASP A 337 -20.76 24.31 0.03
CA ASP A 337 -20.37 25.72 -0.22
C ASP A 337 -18.86 25.94 -0.54
N SER A 338 -17.98 24.99 -0.20
CA SER A 338 -16.54 24.99 -0.49
C SER A 338 -16.07 23.92 -1.49
N ASP A 339 -16.97 23.09 -2.00
CA ASP A 339 -16.69 22.05 -2.98
C ASP A 339 -17.27 22.46 -4.34
N GLN A 340 -16.41 22.90 -5.25
CA GLN A 340 -16.79 23.20 -6.65
C GLN A 340 -15.80 22.57 -7.64
N ALA A 341 -14.89 21.72 -7.17
CA ALA A 341 -13.80 21.22 -8.00
C ALA A 341 -14.30 20.11 -8.93
N ASN A 342 -15.05 19.14 -8.39
CA ASN A 342 -15.64 18.01 -9.11
C ASN A 342 -14.73 17.43 -10.21
N LEU A 343 -13.45 17.22 -9.89
CA LEU A 343 -12.46 16.87 -10.92
C LEU A 343 -12.67 15.44 -11.43
N GLY A 344 -13.35 14.61 -10.64
CA GLY A 344 -13.39 13.17 -10.83
C GLY A 344 -12.01 12.54 -10.61
N PHE A 345 -11.92 11.23 -10.85
CA PHE A 345 -10.72 10.49 -10.47
C PHE A 345 -9.51 10.72 -11.40
N LYS A 346 -9.74 11.00 -12.69
CA LYS A 346 -8.64 11.04 -13.68
C LYS A 346 -7.61 12.14 -13.41
N PRO A 347 -7.98 13.39 -13.06
CA PRO A 347 -7.01 14.41 -12.67
C PRO A 347 -6.18 14.04 -11.43
N ILE A 348 -6.80 13.43 -10.41
CA ILE A 348 -6.12 12.94 -9.21
C ILE A 348 -5.10 11.84 -9.58
N PHE A 349 -5.54 10.86 -10.38
CA PHE A 349 -4.67 9.79 -10.88
C PHE A 349 -3.45 10.33 -11.64
N ASN A 350 -3.66 11.27 -12.58
CA ASN A 350 -2.57 11.86 -13.37
C ASN A 350 -1.55 12.59 -12.48
N ALA A 351 -2.03 13.36 -11.50
CA ALA A 351 -1.17 14.07 -10.56
C ALA A 351 -0.29 13.09 -9.76
N MET A 352 -0.89 12.01 -9.25
CA MET A 352 -0.18 10.95 -8.51
C MET A 352 0.91 10.29 -9.35
N VAL A 353 0.58 9.73 -10.51
CA VAL A 353 1.54 8.95 -11.32
C VAL A 353 2.55 9.84 -12.08
N GLY A 354 2.24 11.13 -12.22
CA GLY A 354 3.01 12.12 -12.94
C GLY A 354 3.90 12.96 -12.02
N LYS A 355 3.45 14.17 -11.71
CA LYS A 355 4.29 15.16 -11.02
C LYS A 355 4.50 14.86 -9.54
N GLU A 356 3.56 14.22 -8.85
CA GLU A 356 3.75 13.80 -7.44
C GLU A 356 4.91 12.83 -7.31
N ARG A 357 4.90 11.76 -8.12
CA ARG A 357 5.99 10.77 -8.20
C ARG A 357 7.36 11.40 -8.37
N ASN A 358 7.45 12.45 -9.19
CA ASN A 358 8.69 13.12 -9.57
C ASN A 358 9.00 14.38 -8.74
N ALA A 359 8.23 14.67 -7.69
CA ALA A 359 8.44 15.85 -6.86
C ALA A 359 9.81 15.80 -6.16
N LYS A 360 10.51 16.93 -6.08
CA LYS A 360 11.80 16.97 -5.38
C LYS A 360 11.67 16.95 -3.85
N ALA A 361 10.56 17.47 -3.32
CA ALA A 361 10.21 17.43 -1.90
C ALA A 361 9.62 16.06 -1.54
N PHE A 362 9.62 15.69 -0.25
CA PHE A 362 8.93 14.48 0.20
C PHE A 362 7.42 14.54 -0.09
N THR A 363 6.82 13.38 -0.39
CA THR A 363 5.39 13.23 -0.67
C THR A 363 4.56 13.81 0.47
N SER A 364 3.62 14.69 0.12
CA SER A 364 2.76 15.41 1.06
C SER A 364 1.59 16.05 0.32
N ILE A 365 0.64 16.64 1.06
CA ILE A 365 -0.40 17.45 0.44
C ILE A 365 0.16 18.61 -0.40
N PHE A 366 1.36 19.11 -0.08
CA PHE A 366 2.00 20.21 -0.82
C PHE A 366 2.48 19.79 -2.20
N THR A 367 3.17 18.66 -2.29
CA THR A 367 3.61 18.10 -3.57
C THR A 367 2.40 17.76 -4.43
N PHE A 368 1.37 17.15 -3.82
CA PHE A 368 0.20 16.67 -4.55
C PHE A 368 -0.63 17.82 -5.11
N ILE A 369 -0.98 18.81 -4.29
CA ILE A 369 -1.78 19.96 -4.76
C ILE A 369 -0.99 20.80 -5.77
N ASN A 370 0.33 20.94 -5.60
CA ASN A 370 1.18 21.60 -6.59
C ASN A 370 1.15 20.85 -7.93
N ALA A 371 1.27 19.52 -7.92
CA ALA A 371 1.12 18.68 -9.09
C ALA A 371 -0.27 18.85 -9.73
N LEU A 372 -1.34 18.69 -8.96
CA LEU A 372 -2.72 18.75 -9.43
C LEU A 372 -3.07 20.09 -10.08
N LYS A 373 -2.75 21.23 -9.44
CA LYS A 373 -2.99 22.57 -9.99
C LYS A 373 -2.24 22.79 -11.30
N SER A 374 -1.01 22.28 -11.38
CA SER A 374 -0.19 22.43 -12.58
C SER A 374 -0.67 21.59 -13.77
N GLU A 375 -1.46 20.54 -13.52
CA GLU A 375 -2.14 19.75 -14.55
C GLU A 375 -3.54 20.30 -14.88
N ASN A 376 -4.15 21.01 -13.93
CA ASN A 376 -5.51 21.54 -14.03
C ASN A 376 -5.55 23.05 -13.74
N PRO A 377 -4.84 23.89 -14.52
CA PRO A 377 -4.68 25.31 -14.22
C PRO A 377 -6.00 26.08 -14.17
N SER A 378 -7.01 25.68 -14.97
CA SER A 378 -8.34 26.29 -14.96
C SER A 378 -9.13 26.06 -13.67
N SER A 379 -8.77 25.04 -12.89
CA SER A 379 -9.45 24.69 -11.64
C SER A 379 -8.66 25.11 -10.41
N SER A 380 -7.56 25.86 -10.57
CA SER A 380 -6.64 26.20 -9.46
C SER A 380 -7.34 26.94 -8.31
N ASP A 381 -8.24 27.88 -8.61
CA ASP A 381 -8.96 28.63 -7.58
C ASP A 381 -9.94 27.72 -6.81
N ASN A 382 -10.62 26.80 -7.49
CA ASN A 382 -11.51 25.83 -6.84
C ASN A 382 -10.71 24.84 -5.97
N ILE A 383 -9.55 24.39 -6.45
CA ILE A 383 -8.65 23.53 -5.66
C ILE A 383 -8.17 24.28 -4.41
N ASP A 384 -7.83 25.57 -4.52
CA ASP A 384 -7.42 26.36 -3.37
C ASP A 384 -8.56 26.57 -2.36
N GLN A 385 -9.82 26.66 -2.81
CA GLN A 385 -10.99 26.72 -1.92
C GLN A 385 -11.16 25.43 -1.12
N VAL A 386 -11.09 24.26 -1.76
CA VAL A 386 -11.16 22.95 -1.10
C VAL A 386 -10.05 22.84 -0.04
N VAL A 387 -8.80 23.14 -0.42
CA VAL A 387 -7.64 23.10 0.49
C VAL A 387 -7.82 24.07 1.68
N SER A 388 -8.41 25.25 1.44
CA SER A 388 -8.66 26.24 2.49
C SER A 388 -9.71 25.81 3.51
N SER A 389 -10.65 24.93 3.12
CA SER A 389 -11.70 24.39 4.00
C SER A 389 -11.11 23.61 5.19
N GLU A 390 -9.88 23.10 5.02
CA GLU A 390 -9.11 22.35 6.00
C GLU A 390 -8.00 23.19 6.67
N ARG A 391 -8.12 24.51 6.66
CA ARG A 391 -7.15 25.45 7.26
C ARG A 391 -5.74 25.31 6.70
N ILE A 392 -5.62 25.02 5.40
CA ILE A 392 -4.36 25.01 4.66
C ILE A 392 -4.38 26.22 3.71
N ASN A 393 -3.33 27.03 3.73
CA ASN A 393 -3.22 28.17 2.81
C ASN A 393 -3.08 27.68 1.37
N THR A 394 -3.32 28.58 0.41
CA THR A 394 -2.96 28.37 -0.99
C THR A 394 -1.56 27.78 -1.11
N ILE A 395 -1.47 26.64 -1.78
CA ILE A 395 -0.22 25.92 -2.00
C ILE A 395 0.42 26.46 -3.28
N HIS A 396 1.58 27.10 -3.14
CA HIS A 396 2.33 27.73 -4.23
C HIS A 396 3.49 26.87 -4.73
N ASP A 397 4.01 25.98 -3.89
CA ASP A 397 5.21 25.20 -4.13
C ASP A 397 5.16 23.86 -3.38
N PRO A 398 5.97 22.86 -3.80
CA PRO A 398 5.97 21.52 -3.19
C PRO A 398 6.57 21.44 -1.78
N TYR A 399 7.20 22.51 -1.26
CA TYR A 399 7.83 22.54 0.06
C TYR A 399 6.94 23.18 1.13
N GLY A 400 5.78 23.71 0.74
CA GLY A 400 4.85 24.38 1.65
C GLY A 400 5.38 25.70 2.17
N ASP A 401 5.97 26.55 1.32
CA ASP A 401 6.29 27.91 1.74
C ASP A 401 4.97 28.74 1.94
N TYR A 402 5.05 29.86 2.66
CA TYR A 402 3.93 30.79 2.91
C TYR A 402 2.73 30.27 3.74
N ARG A 403 2.90 29.17 4.49
CA ARG A 403 1.87 28.67 5.43
C ARG A 403 1.69 29.60 6.62
N SER A 404 0.43 29.83 7.02
CA SER A 404 0.05 30.53 8.25
C SER A 404 -0.40 29.58 9.36
N ASN A 405 -0.88 28.38 9.01
CA ASN A 405 -1.17 27.34 10.00
C ASN A 405 0.14 26.69 10.47
N THR A 406 0.62 27.11 11.65
CA THR A 406 1.88 26.65 12.24
C THR A 406 1.73 25.38 13.08
N ALA A 407 0.55 24.75 13.08
CA ALA A 407 0.26 23.62 13.97
C ALA A 407 0.58 23.96 15.44
N ASN A 408 0.26 25.18 15.88
CA ASN A 408 0.53 25.68 17.23
C ASN A 408 2.01 25.61 17.70
N GLY A 409 2.99 25.49 16.79
CA GLY A 409 4.40 25.31 17.14
C GLY A 409 5.35 26.14 16.28
N THR A 410 6.41 26.68 16.89
CA THR A 410 7.50 27.36 16.15
C THR A 410 8.49 26.37 15.52
N PHE A 411 8.56 25.14 16.04
CA PHE A 411 9.49 24.10 15.58
C PHE A 411 9.14 23.53 14.20
N THR A 412 7.88 23.67 13.78
CA THR A 412 7.36 23.25 12.46
C THR A 412 7.56 24.30 11.35
N THR A 413 8.18 25.44 11.70
CA THR A 413 8.33 26.60 10.81
C THR A 413 9.81 27.02 10.69
N PRO A 414 10.37 27.07 9.46
CA PRO A 414 9.81 26.54 8.21
C PRO A 414 9.77 25.00 8.22
N LEU A 415 8.95 24.38 7.35
CA LEU A 415 8.90 22.92 7.17
C LEU A 415 10.19 22.40 6.53
N TYR A 416 10.61 23.06 5.46
CA TYR A 416 11.88 22.83 4.81
C TYR A 416 12.84 23.98 5.11
N ARG A 417 13.97 23.65 5.73
CA ARG A 417 15.09 24.58 5.90
C ARG A 417 15.99 24.52 4.67
N THR A 418 16.90 25.48 4.52
CA THR A 418 17.93 25.45 3.47
C THR A 418 19.30 25.45 4.13
N LEU A 419 20.19 24.55 3.69
CA LEU A 419 21.56 24.49 4.15
C LEU A 419 22.51 24.59 2.96
N GLU A 420 23.29 25.67 2.93
CA GLU A 420 24.30 25.93 1.91
C GLU A 420 25.66 25.36 2.32
N VAL A 421 26.50 25.03 1.33
CA VAL A 421 27.88 24.58 1.57
C VAL A 421 28.69 25.68 2.26
N GLY A 422 29.41 25.29 3.33
CA GLY A 422 30.18 26.18 4.20
C GLY A 422 29.33 26.95 5.21
N LYS A 423 28.06 26.58 5.40
CA LYS A 423 27.13 27.20 6.36
C LYS A 423 26.66 26.18 7.39
N TRP A 424 25.92 26.70 8.37
CA TRP A 424 25.21 25.91 9.36
C TRP A 424 23.80 26.46 9.59
N ILE A 425 22.92 25.60 10.09
CA ILE A 425 21.59 25.96 10.57
C ILE A 425 21.37 25.35 11.96
N THR A 426 20.39 25.89 12.70
CA THR A 426 19.88 25.28 13.92
C THR A 426 18.50 24.70 13.64
N GLN A 427 18.25 23.49 14.13
CA GLN A 427 16.95 22.85 14.09
C GLN A 427 16.64 22.24 15.46
N CYS A 428 15.35 22.06 15.78
CA CYS A 428 14.91 21.45 17.02
C CYS A 428 13.81 20.43 16.75
N ASN A 429 13.90 19.29 17.41
CA ASN A 429 12.87 18.28 17.46
C ASN A 429 12.01 18.48 18.71
N ASN A 430 10.71 18.22 18.59
CA ASN A 430 9.77 18.34 19.67
C ASN A 430 8.73 17.21 19.63
N ASN A 431 8.42 16.65 20.80
CA ASN A 431 7.50 15.55 20.98
C ASN A 431 6.13 15.98 21.52
N LEU A 432 5.74 17.24 21.33
CA LEU A 432 4.44 17.76 21.75
C LEU A 432 3.28 16.87 21.29
N TYR A 433 3.40 16.31 20.09
CA TYR A 433 2.39 15.46 19.45
C TYR A 433 2.69 13.96 19.56
N GLY A 434 3.71 13.58 20.32
CA GLY A 434 4.23 12.21 20.41
C GLY A 434 5.57 12.03 19.70
N VAL A 435 5.93 10.79 19.40
CA VAL A 435 7.28 10.39 18.95
C VAL A 435 7.23 9.62 17.63
N TYR A 436 8.39 9.46 16.99
CA TYR A 436 8.61 8.72 15.73
C TYR A 436 7.97 9.34 14.48
N ASN A 437 6.66 9.21 14.30
CA ASN A 437 5.93 9.63 13.10
C ASN A 437 5.01 10.84 13.34
N LYS A 438 5.21 11.53 14.47
CA LYS A 438 4.40 12.67 14.88
C LYS A 438 5.07 13.97 14.46
N LEU A 439 4.24 14.99 14.34
CA LEU A 439 4.66 16.29 13.85
C LEU A 439 5.74 16.90 14.77
N GLY A 440 6.85 17.31 14.17
CA GLY A 440 7.96 17.97 14.87
C GLY A 440 9.08 17.03 15.32
N ASN A 441 8.99 15.72 15.07
CA ASN A 441 10.05 14.77 15.40
C ASN A 441 11.21 14.78 14.37
N ARG A 442 10.93 15.27 13.15
CA ARG A 442 11.83 15.18 11.99
C ARG A 442 11.90 16.53 11.28
N THR A 443 13.10 16.92 10.87
CA THR A 443 13.36 18.16 10.12
C THR A 443 13.87 17.86 8.72
N TYR A 444 13.35 18.59 7.74
CA TYR A 444 13.72 18.48 6.34
C TYR A 444 14.55 19.67 5.88
N ILE A 445 15.64 19.41 5.15
CA ILE A 445 16.61 20.42 4.77
C ILE A 445 16.96 20.28 3.28
N LYS A 446 16.71 21.34 2.52
CA LYS A 446 17.10 21.48 1.12
C LYS A 446 18.58 21.77 1.01
N ILE A 447 19.28 21.01 0.17
CA ILE A 447 20.71 21.15 -0.10
C ILE A 447 20.92 21.23 -1.60
N LYS A 448 21.81 22.14 -2.02
CA LYS A 448 22.31 22.20 -3.39
C LYS A 448 23.82 21.94 -3.40
N ILE A 449 24.24 20.87 -4.07
CA ILE A 449 25.64 20.56 -4.28
C ILE A 449 26.08 21.18 -5.61
N PRO A 450 26.98 22.18 -5.61
CA PRO A 450 27.32 22.92 -6.83
C PRO A 450 28.30 22.19 -7.75
N THR A 451 29.11 21.29 -7.21
CA THR A 451 30.18 20.58 -7.91
C THR A 451 30.30 19.17 -7.37
N GLU A 452 30.65 18.20 -8.21
CA GLU A 452 30.96 16.85 -7.73
C GLU A 452 32.13 16.90 -6.74
N GLY A 453 32.02 16.16 -5.64
CA GLY A 453 33.10 16.04 -4.66
C GLY A 453 32.65 15.46 -3.33
N ILE A 454 33.59 15.42 -2.39
CA ILE A 454 33.32 14.92 -1.03
C ILE A 454 32.70 16.03 -0.19
N TYR A 455 31.65 15.70 0.55
CA TYR A 455 30.95 16.59 1.47
C TYR A 455 30.78 15.92 2.84
N THR A 456 30.83 16.73 3.89
CA THR A 456 30.59 16.32 5.27
C THR A 456 29.37 17.06 5.81
N PHE A 457 28.34 16.30 6.20
CA PHE A 457 27.26 16.76 7.05
C PHE A 457 27.62 16.43 8.49
N ALA A 458 27.48 17.36 9.42
CA ALA A 458 27.64 17.06 10.83
C ALA A 458 26.53 17.70 11.66
N ALA A 459 26.04 16.96 12.64
CA ALA A 459 25.03 17.39 13.59
C ALA A 459 25.61 17.32 15.02
N LYS A 460 25.41 18.38 15.80
CA LYS A 460 25.91 18.50 17.18
C LYS A 460 24.85 19.13 18.08
N PRO A 461 24.88 18.90 19.40
CA PRO A 461 23.92 19.48 20.32
C PRO A 461 23.95 21.01 20.25
N TYR A 462 22.76 21.61 20.29
CA TYR A 462 22.55 23.02 20.47
C TYR A 462 21.79 23.25 21.78
N GLY A 463 22.46 23.87 22.76
CA GLY A 463 21.93 24.04 24.10
C GLY A 463 22.33 22.89 25.04
N SER A 464 21.57 22.70 26.12
CA SER A 464 21.91 21.77 27.21
C SER A 464 21.12 20.45 27.18
N ALA A 465 20.14 20.33 26.30
CA ALA A 465 19.36 19.10 26.16
C ALA A 465 20.22 18.02 25.47
N TYR A 466 20.18 16.81 26.01
CA TYR A 466 20.71 15.64 25.32
C TYR A 466 19.84 15.32 24.10
N GLY A 467 20.46 14.86 23.02
CA GLY A 467 19.79 14.29 21.87
C GLY A 467 20.76 13.43 21.07
N ASP A 468 20.24 12.48 20.31
CA ASP A 468 20.98 11.54 19.47
C ASP A 468 20.68 11.87 17.99
N PRO A 469 21.42 12.82 17.37
CA PRO A 469 21.10 13.30 16.03
C PRO A 469 21.48 12.27 14.96
N ASP A 470 20.45 11.72 14.31
CA ASP A 470 20.63 10.91 13.11
C ASP A 470 20.45 11.77 11.85
N ILE A 471 21.27 11.50 10.84
CA ILE A 471 21.25 12.19 9.55
C ILE A 471 20.98 11.18 8.45
N VAL A 472 19.99 11.46 7.59
CA VAL A 472 19.72 10.67 6.37
C VAL A 472 19.73 11.59 5.16
N LEU A 473 20.51 11.23 4.14
CA LEU A 473 20.59 11.98 2.88
C LEU A 473 19.83 11.26 1.77
N TYR A 474 18.97 12.02 1.08
CA TYR A 474 18.15 11.55 -0.04
C TYR A 474 18.52 12.26 -1.33
N GLU A 475 18.56 11.50 -2.41
CA GLU A 475 18.63 12.02 -3.78
C GLU A 475 17.24 12.42 -4.26
N THR A 476 17.11 13.65 -4.79
CA THR A 476 15.79 14.23 -5.16
C THR A 476 15.31 13.83 -6.55
N THR A 477 16.08 13.02 -7.27
CA THR A 477 15.73 12.55 -8.62
C THR A 477 15.07 11.19 -8.50
N TYR A 478 13.94 10.97 -9.15
CA TYR A 478 13.24 9.68 -9.12
C TYR A 478 14.06 8.57 -9.83
N PRO A 479 14.21 7.36 -9.26
CA PRO A 479 13.66 6.90 -7.98
C PRO A 479 14.31 7.61 -6.78
N PHE A 480 13.46 8.07 -5.86
CA PHE A 480 13.88 8.82 -4.68
C PHE A 480 14.58 7.87 -3.71
N ASP A 481 15.92 7.94 -3.65
CA ASP A 481 16.75 6.94 -2.98
C ASP A 481 17.53 7.52 -1.79
N ILE A 482 17.69 6.70 -0.74
CA ILE A 482 18.60 6.98 0.38
C ILE A 482 20.04 6.80 -0.10
N LYS A 483 20.85 7.85 0.00
CA LYS A 483 22.27 7.83 -0.38
C LYS A 483 23.18 7.43 0.78
N GLY A 484 22.79 7.78 1.99
CA GLY A 484 23.53 7.41 3.18
C GLY A 484 22.86 7.87 4.45
N MET A 485 23.27 7.24 5.54
CA MET A 485 22.86 7.54 6.90
C MET A 485 24.12 7.68 7.74
N SER A 486 24.11 8.60 8.69
CA SER A 486 25.24 8.80 9.60
C SER A 486 25.48 7.54 10.47
N PRO A 487 26.74 7.25 10.85
CA PRO A 487 27.10 5.94 11.36
C PRO A 487 27.08 5.78 12.89
N LEU A 488 27.07 6.87 13.67
CA LEU A 488 27.16 6.79 15.12
C LEU A 488 25.78 6.54 15.73
N GLU A 489 25.70 5.67 16.73
CA GLU A 489 24.44 5.31 17.40
C GLU A 489 24.54 5.70 18.88
N GLY A 490 23.52 6.40 19.42
CA GLY A 490 23.46 6.77 20.83
C GLY A 490 24.47 7.84 21.24
N GLU A 491 24.96 8.61 20.28
CA GLU A 491 26.00 9.63 20.50
C GLU A 491 25.39 11.02 20.38
N SER A 492 25.85 11.96 21.22
CA SER A 492 25.30 13.33 21.18
C SER A 492 25.66 14.12 19.91
N SER A 493 26.46 13.56 19.01
CA SER A 493 26.82 14.16 17.73
C SER A 493 27.08 13.09 16.69
N ASP A 494 26.72 13.36 15.44
CA ASP A 494 26.97 12.45 14.32
C ASP A 494 27.42 13.20 13.06
N ALA A 495 28.03 12.48 12.12
CA ALA A 495 28.48 13.02 10.84
C ALA A 495 28.38 12.01 9.70
N LEU A 496 27.90 12.48 8.55
CA LEU A 496 27.83 11.74 7.30
C LEU A 496 28.82 12.33 6.29
N VAL A 497 29.77 11.52 5.82
CA VAL A 497 30.77 11.91 4.82
C VAL A 497 30.56 11.12 3.53
N MET A 498 30.29 11.79 2.41
CA MET A 498 30.00 11.12 1.13
C MET A 498 30.52 11.90 -0.08
N ASN A 499 30.84 11.16 -1.15
CA ASN A 499 31.08 11.75 -2.47
C ASN A 499 29.73 11.97 -3.16
N LEU A 500 29.42 13.21 -3.52
CA LEU A 500 28.15 13.63 -4.10
C LEU A 500 28.34 14.25 -5.48
N ASN A 501 27.33 14.11 -6.33
CA ASN A 501 27.28 14.76 -7.64
C ASN A 501 26.72 16.18 -7.51
N ALA A 502 26.94 17.00 -8.54
CA ALA A 502 26.37 18.35 -8.60
C ALA A 502 24.85 18.32 -8.88
N GLN A 503 24.03 18.38 -7.82
CA GLN A 503 22.56 18.37 -7.90
C GLN A 503 21.90 18.75 -6.56
N ASP A 504 20.56 18.69 -6.53
CA ASP A 504 19.78 18.93 -5.31
C ASP A 504 19.62 17.64 -4.48
N TYR A 505 19.70 17.78 -3.16
CA TYR A 505 19.50 16.72 -2.18
C TYR A 505 18.55 17.19 -1.07
N ILE A 506 17.97 16.24 -0.34
CA ILE A 506 17.25 16.49 0.91
C ILE A 506 17.98 15.79 2.06
N LEU A 507 18.22 16.53 3.13
CA LEU A 507 18.60 15.96 4.43
C LEU A 507 17.36 15.80 5.29
N GLU A 508 17.22 14.65 5.89
CA GLU A 508 16.38 14.44 7.06
C GLU A 508 17.27 14.39 8.30
N VAL A 509 16.89 15.11 9.35
CA VAL A 509 17.55 15.02 10.66
C VAL A 509 16.49 14.81 11.73
N TYR A 510 16.72 13.84 12.61
CA TYR A 510 15.82 13.50 13.71
C TYR A 510 16.61 13.09 14.95
N ASP A 511 15.93 12.97 16.09
CA ASP A 511 16.52 12.52 17.34
C ASP A 511 16.08 11.08 17.62
N ASN A 512 17.02 10.14 17.49
CA ASN A 512 16.76 8.71 17.66
C ASN A 512 16.50 8.33 19.12
N SER A 513 16.87 9.19 20.08
CA SER A 513 16.55 9.01 21.49
C SER A 513 15.12 9.45 21.85
N TYR A 514 14.35 9.96 20.88
CA TYR A 514 13.01 10.51 21.07
C TYR A 514 12.96 11.56 22.19
N ASN A 515 13.94 12.45 22.25
CA ASN A 515 13.96 13.58 23.19
C ASN A 515 13.60 14.91 22.50
N ASN A 516 13.16 15.87 23.30
CA ASN A 516 13.12 17.27 22.87
C ASN A 516 14.56 17.79 22.83
N SER A 517 15.09 18.00 21.63
CA SER A 517 16.49 18.36 21.43
C SER A 517 16.65 19.38 20.31
N CYS A 518 17.79 20.06 20.29
CA CYS A 518 18.16 20.95 19.21
C CYS A 518 19.56 20.60 18.73
N PHE A 519 19.78 20.71 17.41
CA PHE A 519 21.06 20.44 16.80
C PHE A 519 21.52 21.61 15.93
N VAL A 520 22.82 21.90 15.96
CA VAL A 520 23.49 22.65 14.89
C VAL A 520 23.88 21.66 13.82
N ILE A 521 23.48 21.94 12.59
CA ILE A 521 23.82 21.12 11.42
C ILE A 521 24.67 21.96 10.48
N ASN A 522 25.87 21.48 10.16
CA ASN A 522 26.77 22.11 9.19
C ASN A 522 26.99 21.21 7.97
N LEU A 523 27.24 21.86 6.83
CA LEU A 523 27.60 21.22 5.57
C LEU A 523 28.91 21.82 5.07
N ASP A 524 29.95 21.02 4.96
CA ASP A 524 31.26 21.44 4.49
C ASP A 524 31.71 20.63 3.27
N GLN A 525 32.48 21.25 2.37
CA GLN A 525 33.14 20.55 1.27
C GLN A 525 34.47 19.97 1.75
N GLY A 526 34.67 18.67 1.54
CA GLY A 526 35.86 17.90 1.90
C GLY A 526 35.67 17.02 3.13
N ASN A 527 36.76 16.36 3.53
CA ASN A 527 36.85 15.54 4.74
C ASN A 527 37.14 16.40 5.97
N THR A 528 36.36 17.45 6.20
CA THR A 528 36.36 18.15 7.49
C THR A 528 35.63 17.28 8.49
N ALA A 529 36.23 16.15 8.86
CA ALA A 529 35.82 15.47 10.08
C ALA A 529 35.92 16.52 11.19
N PRO A 530 34.84 16.78 11.96
CA PRO A 530 35.03 17.41 13.25
C PRO A 530 36.11 16.62 13.99
N GLN A 531 36.89 17.26 14.87
CA GLN A 531 37.68 16.54 15.87
C GLN A 531 36.71 15.78 16.79
N ILE A 532 36.15 14.68 16.28
CA ILE A 532 35.40 13.67 17.01
C ILE A 532 36.49 12.91 17.76
N GLY A 533 36.40 12.88 19.09
CA GLY A 533 37.35 12.18 19.94
C GLY A 533 37.66 10.80 19.37
N SER A 534 38.95 10.45 19.33
CA SER A 534 39.50 9.30 18.60
C SER A 534 38.65 8.04 18.67
N VAL A 535 38.15 7.56 17.52
CA VAL A 535 37.71 6.18 17.37
C VAL A 535 38.38 5.59 16.13
N THR A 536 38.98 4.42 16.33
CA THR A 536 39.77 3.65 15.38
C THR A 536 39.05 3.37 14.06
N LYS A 537 39.71 3.74 12.95
CA LYS A 537 39.32 3.43 11.58
C LYS A 537 39.10 1.93 11.38
N SER A 538 37.87 1.57 11.02
CA SER A 538 37.59 0.41 10.18
C SER A 538 36.96 0.94 8.89
N LEU A 539 37.80 1.17 7.87
CA LEU A 539 37.38 1.37 6.50
C LEU A 539 36.87 0.03 5.96
N ASN A 540 35.58 -0.25 6.14
CA ASN A 540 34.87 -1.30 5.42
C ASN A 540 33.57 -0.74 4.88
N LYS A 541 33.18 -1.23 3.70
CA LYS A 541 32.00 -0.85 2.90
C LYS A 541 30.79 -0.47 3.77
N PRO A 542 29.94 0.50 3.34
CA PRO A 542 28.65 0.73 3.99
C PRO A 542 27.85 -0.57 3.91
N ILE A 543 27.79 -1.30 5.02
CA ILE A 543 26.90 -2.44 5.17
C ILE A 543 25.54 -1.81 5.37
N PHE A 544 24.73 -1.82 4.31
CA PHE A 544 23.29 -1.67 4.40
C PHE A 544 22.79 -2.79 5.31
N ASN A 545 22.65 -2.49 6.61
CA ASN A 545 21.91 -3.36 7.49
C ASN A 545 20.44 -3.12 7.15
N ASN A 546 19.76 -4.10 6.54
CA ASN A 546 18.34 -3.99 6.16
C ASN A 546 17.40 -3.70 7.35
N HIS A 547 17.91 -3.66 8.59
CA HIS A 547 17.22 -3.19 9.79
C HIS A 547 17.28 -1.66 9.99
N ARG A 548 17.93 -0.89 9.10
CA ARG A 548 18.10 0.58 9.20
C ARG A 548 17.12 1.41 8.35
N ARG A 549 16.04 0.82 7.82
CA ARG A 549 14.89 1.66 7.42
C ARG A 549 14.29 2.23 8.73
N PRO A 550 13.80 3.48 8.76
CA PRO A 550 12.96 3.94 9.88
C PRO A 550 11.93 2.85 10.16
N GLU A 551 11.91 2.31 11.39
CA GLU A 551 11.04 1.18 11.76
C GLU A 551 9.60 1.46 11.31
N ARG A 552 9.13 0.86 10.21
CA ARG A 552 7.72 0.84 9.86
C ARG A 552 7.01 0.04 10.93
N ARG A 553 6.62 0.69 12.02
CA ARG A 553 5.77 0.05 13.02
C ARG A 553 4.39 -0.14 12.39
N PRO A 554 3.73 -1.29 12.65
CA PRO A 554 2.35 -1.48 12.23
C PRO A 554 1.48 -0.34 12.75
N GLN A 555 0.46 0.04 11.98
CA GLN A 555 -0.60 0.92 12.48
C GLN A 555 -1.19 0.28 13.74
N SER A 556 -1.31 1.05 14.81
CA SER A 556 -2.14 0.68 15.96
C SER A 556 -3.34 1.61 15.92
N LYS A 557 -4.53 1.02 15.76
CA LYS A 557 -5.85 1.70 15.74
C LYS A 557 -6.01 2.72 16.87
#